data_AF-A0A9P0BQL0-F1
#
_entry.id   AF-A0A9P0BQL0-F1
#
_cell.length_a   1.000
_cell.length_b   1.000
_cell.length_c   1.000
_cell.angle_alpha   90.00
_cell.angle_beta   90.00
_cell.angle_gamma   90.00
#
_symmetry.space_group_name_H-M   'P 1'
#
loop_
_entity.id
_entity.type
_entity.pdbx_description
1 polymer ?
#
loop_
_entity_poly.entity_id
_entity_poly.type
_entity_poly.pdbx_seq_one_letter_code
_entity_poly.pdbx_strand_id
1 'polypeptide(L)'
;MSEARMKELRSDVDELNELLKLAKRKRAQDLISLEMRKLETELIKIKETLAKSAQAEATPAPSTAPAQSKRYQIKLNGYGWDQSDKFIKIFVTLKDVQSLPKEQVFCKLTDKSMELHVKDLDNKDYLLVINKLLDAINVEESYWKQKTDMVVIFLAKSHPNVKWSHMTELEKKTEDQRNSKMKPPTPDMDKSDPQESIMSLMKNMYETGDDDMKRMISKAWYEGQHKKKDTLDL
;
A
#
# COMPACT_ATOMS: atom_id res chain seq x y z
N MET A 1 -23.16 -34.51 -21.50
CA MET A 1 -24.39 -33.72 -21.75
C MET A 1 -24.11 -32.29 -22.19
N SER A 2 -23.17 -31.58 -21.55
CA SER A 2 -22.84 -30.18 -21.86
C SER A 2 -22.10 -29.96 -23.19
N GLU A 3 -21.28 -30.92 -23.65
CA GLU A 3 -20.58 -30.81 -24.95
C GLU A 3 -21.51 -30.95 -26.16
N ALA A 4 -22.49 -31.86 -26.10
CA ALA A 4 -23.51 -32.01 -27.15
C ALA A 4 -24.32 -30.72 -27.31
N ARG A 5 -24.74 -30.13 -26.18
CA ARG A 5 -25.46 -28.85 -26.16
C ARG A 5 -24.62 -27.68 -26.71
N MET A 6 -23.31 -27.66 -26.45
CA MET A 6 -22.41 -26.67 -27.04
C MET A 6 -22.30 -26.83 -28.57
N LYS A 7 -22.28 -28.07 -29.06
CA LYS A 7 -22.22 -28.34 -30.48
C LYS A 7 -23.50 -27.89 -31.20
N GLU A 8 -24.66 -28.16 -30.62
CA GLU A 8 -25.97 -27.69 -31.12
C GLU A 8 -26.02 -26.16 -31.17
N LEU A 9 -25.68 -25.49 -30.07
CA LEU A 9 -25.66 -24.02 -30.01
C LEU A 9 -24.69 -23.37 -31.02
N ARG A 10 -23.58 -24.04 -31.37
CA ARG A 10 -22.69 -23.55 -32.44
C ARG A 10 -23.34 -23.68 -33.81
N SER A 11 -23.98 -24.82 -34.08
CA SER A 11 -24.74 -25.01 -35.32
C SER A 11 -25.88 -24.01 -35.45
N ASP A 12 -26.57 -23.69 -34.35
CA ASP A 12 -27.64 -22.68 -34.33
C ASP A 12 -27.10 -21.27 -34.63
N VAL A 13 -25.93 -20.91 -34.09
CA VAL A 13 -25.26 -19.63 -34.40
C VAL A 13 -24.85 -19.55 -35.87
N ASP A 14 -24.32 -20.65 -36.42
CA ASP A 14 -23.93 -20.73 -37.83
C ASP A 14 -25.15 -20.58 -38.75
N GLU A 15 -26.26 -21.25 -38.44
CA GLU A 15 -27.51 -21.15 -39.21
C GLU A 15 -28.13 -19.74 -39.13
N LEU A 16 -28.17 -19.13 -37.94
CA LEU A 16 -28.65 -17.75 -37.78
C LEU A 16 -27.79 -16.74 -38.56
N ASN A 17 -26.48 -16.98 -38.66
CA ASN A 17 -25.58 -16.16 -39.45
C ASN A 17 -25.85 -16.30 -40.97
N GLU A 18 -26.21 -17.49 -41.44
CA GLU A 18 -26.65 -17.70 -42.83
C GLU A 18 -28.00 -17.01 -43.11
N LEU A 19 -28.96 -17.14 -42.19
CA LEU A 19 -30.27 -16.46 -42.29
C LEU A 19 -30.12 -14.93 -42.26
N LEU A 20 -29.16 -14.40 -41.52
CA LEU A 20 -28.86 -12.97 -41.48
C LEU A 20 -28.37 -12.44 -42.84
N LYS A 21 -27.59 -13.23 -43.59
CA LYS A 21 -27.15 -12.88 -44.96
C LYS A 21 -28.31 -12.84 -45.96
N LEU A 22 -29.35 -13.64 -45.73
CA LEU A 22 -30.55 -13.70 -46.57
C LEU A 22 -31.59 -12.63 -46.19
N ALA A 23 -31.55 -12.12 -44.97
CA ALA A 23 -32.49 -11.12 -44.48
C ALA A 23 -32.26 -9.75 -45.14
N LYS A 24 -33.28 -9.24 -45.86
CA LYS A 24 -33.24 -7.94 -46.57
C LYS A 24 -33.82 -6.77 -45.78
N ARG A 25 -34.60 -7.04 -44.71
CA ARG A 25 -35.29 -6.02 -43.92
C ARG A 25 -34.58 -5.82 -42.58
N LYS A 26 -34.33 -4.56 -42.22
CA LYS A 26 -33.59 -4.17 -41.00
C LYS A 26 -34.16 -4.76 -39.71
N ARG A 27 -35.48 -4.72 -39.53
CA ARG A 27 -36.14 -5.31 -38.35
C ARG A 27 -35.90 -6.82 -38.19
N ALA A 28 -35.79 -7.55 -39.31
CA ALA A 28 -35.48 -8.99 -39.28
C ALA A 28 -34.00 -9.22 -38.98
N GLN A 29 -33.11 -8.41 -39.57
CA GLN A 29 -31.67 -8.45 -39.27
C GLN A 29 -31.39 -8.15 -37.80
N ASP A 30 -32.05 -7.15 -37.21
CA ASP A 30 -31.89 -6.78 -35.80
C ASP A 30 -32.35 -7.90 -34.87
N LEU A 31 -33.47 -8.56 -35.18
CA LEU A 31 -34.01 -9.66 -34.38
C LEU A 31 -33.10 -10.89 -34.43
N ILE A 32 -32.62 -11.26 -35.62
CA ILE A 32 -31.68 -12.37 -35.81
C ILE A 32 -30.33 -12.06 -35.13
N SER A 33 -29.82 -10.85 -35.26
CA SER A 33 -28.57 -10.41 -34.61
C SER A 33 -28.66 -10.47 -33.09
N LEU A 34 -29.80 -10.09 -32.53
CA LEU A 34 -30.03 -10.11 -31.10
C LEU A 34 -30.10 -11.54 -30.56
N GLU A 35 -30.74 -12.45 -31.29
CA GLU A 35 -30.81 -13.86 -30.90
C GLU A 35 -29.44 -14.55 -31.03
N MET A 36 -28.70 -14.27 -32.10
CA MET A 36 -27.33 -14.75 -32.28
C MET A 36 -26.42 -14.33 -31.11
N ARG A 37 -26.50 -13.06 -30.66
CA ARG A 37 -25.76 -12.59 -29.46
C ARG A 37 -26.14 -13.31 -28.17
N LYS A 38 -27.42 -13.70 -28.01
CA LYS A 38 -27.84 -14.49 -26.85
C LYS A 38 -27.22 -15.89 -26.89
N LEU A 39 -27.28 -16.57 -28.03
CA LEU A 39 -26.70 -17.91 -28.19
C LEU A 39 -25.18 -17.89 -28.04
N GLU A 40 -24.49 -16.87 -28.56
CA GLU A 40 -23.06 -16.66 -28.32
C GLU A 40 -22.75 -16.48 -26.82
N THR A 41 -23.58 -15.72 -26.11
CA THR A 41 -23.45 -15.54 -24.66
C THR A 41 -23.70 -16.85 -23.90
N GLU A 42 -24.66 -17.67 -24.34
CA GLU A 42 -24.90 -18.99 -23.78
C GLU A 42 -23.77 -19.98 -24.06
N LEU A 43 -23.17 -19.94 -25.26
CA LEU A 43 -21.98 -20.71 -25.60
C LEU A 43 -20.79 -20.37 -24.71
N ILE A 44 -20.56 -19.08 -24.45
CA ILE A 44 -19.50 -18.63 -23.55
C ILE A 44 -19.76 -19.16 -22.13
N LYS A 45 -20.99 -19.02 -21.62
CA LYS A 45 -21.37 -19.55 -20.30
C LYS A 45 -21.20 -21.05 -20.19
N ILE A 46 -21.60 -21.81 -21.20
CA ILE A 46 -21.46 -23.28 -21.21
C ILE A 46 -19.99 -23.68 -21.32
N LYS A 47 -19.18 -22.96 -22.11
CA LYS A 47 -17.73 -23.18 -22.21
C LYS A 47 -17.01 -22.89 -20.90
N GLU A 48 -17.39 -21.82 -20.19
CA GLU A 48 -16.91 -21.52 -18.85
C GLU A 48 -17.35 -22.57 -17.81
N THR A 49 -18.57 -23.07 -17.93
CA THR A 49 -19.10 -24.12 -17.05
C THR A 49 -18.38 -25.46 -17.29
N LEU A 50 -18.07 -25.79 -18.54
CA LEU A 50 -17.30 -26.98 -18.91
C LEU A 50 -15.82 -26.89 -18.49
N ALA A 51 -15.21 -25.70 -18.63
CA ALA A 51 -13.87 -25.45 -18.11
C ALA A 51 -13.81 -25.58 -16.57
N LYS A 52 -14.89 -25.20 -15.87
CA LYS A 52 -15.05 -25.44 -14.42
C LYS A 52 -15.28 -26.92 -14.08
N SER A 53 -15.95 -27.70 -14.93
CA SER A 53 -16.20 -29.13 -14.67
C SER A 53 -15.04 -30.05 -15.03
N ALA A 54 -14.22 -29.70 -16.03
CA ALA A 54 -13.03 -30.48 -16.40
C ALA A 54 -11.89 -30.44 -15.36
N GLN A 55 -11.94 -29.50 -14.40
CA GLN A 55 -11.06 -29.47 -13.23
C GLN A 55 -11.56 -30.34 -12.06
N ALA A 56 -12.71 -31.02 -12.18
CA ALA A 56 -13.36 -31.72 -11.07
C ALA A 56 -13.30 -33.27 -11.11
N GLU A 57 -12.66 -33.90 -12.10
CA GLU A 57 -12.64 -35.38 -12.24
C GLU A 57 -11.43 -36.10 -11.61
N ALA A 58 -10.70 -35.43 -10.70
CA ALA A 58 -9.91 -36.09 -9.67
C ALA A 58 -10.46 -35.69 -8.28
N THR A 59 -11.39 -36.47 -7.75
CA THR A 59 -12.17 -36.19 -6.51
C THR A 59 -11.75 -37.11 -5.35
N PRO A 60 -12.12 -36.85 -4.06
CA PRO A 60 -13.17 -35.92 -3.59
C PRO A 60 -12.77 -34.89 -2.50
N ALA A 61 -13.66 -33.89 -2.32
CA ALA A 61 -13.77 -32.88 -1.23
C ALA A 61 -13.19 -31.46 -1.52
N PRO A 62 -13.82 -30.39 -0.97
CA PRO A 62 -14.34 -29.26 -1.75
C PRO A 62 -13.38 -28.06 -1.86
N SER A 63 -13.33 -27.40 -3.03
CA SER A 63 -12.99 -25.96 -3.13
C SER A 63 -13.37 -25.45 -4.53
N THR A 64 -14.50 -24.76 -4.72
CA THR A 64 -14.61 -23.29 -4.66
C THR A 64 -13.44 -22.55 -5.34
N ALA A 65 -13.42 -22.49 -6.68
CA ALA A 65 -12.82 -21.33 -7.34
C ALA A 65 -13.73 -20.12 -7.00
N PRO A 66 -13.20 -19.05 -6.37
CA PRO A 66 -14.04 -18.07 -5.72
C PRO A 66 -14.90 -17.37 -6.76
N ALA A 67 -16.20 -17.26 -6.47
CA ALA A 67 -16.86 -15.99 -6.72
C ALA A 67 -15.87 -14.93 -6.28
N GLN A 68 -15.48 -14.02 -7.17
CA GLN A 68 -14.83 -12.79 -6.73
C GLN A 68 -15.87 -12.09 -5.86
N SER A 69 -15.93 -12.46 -4.58
CA SER A 69 -16.41 -11.57 -3.55
C SER A 69 -15.62 -10.29 -3.79
N LYS A 70 -16.30 -9.15 -3.81
CA LYS A 70 -15.62 -7.85 -3.84
C LYS A 70 -14.79 -7.77 -2.55
N ARG A 71 -13.60 -8.35 -2.56
CA ARG A 71 -12.67 -8.37 -1.44
C ARG A 71 -12.03 -6.99 -1.42
N TYR A 72 -12.16 -6.32 -0.29
CA TYR A 72 -11.57 -5.01 -0.12
C TYR A 72 -10.10 -5.18 0.24
N GLN A 73 -9.26 -4.48 -0.50
CA GLN A 73 -7.83 -4.45 -0.25
C GLN A 73 -7.51 -3.41 0.83
N ILE A 74 -7.01 -3.86 1.96
CA ILE A 74 -6.58 -3.02 3.10
C ILE A 74 -5.09 -2.80 2.99
N LYS A 75 -4.69 -1.51 2.94
CA LYS A 75 -3.28 -1.14 3.05
C LYS A 75 -2.85 -1.16 4.51
N LEU A 76 -1.83 -1.95 4.82
CA LEU A 76 -1.20 -1.99 6.13
C LEU A 76 -0.18 -0.86 6.24
N ASN A 77 -0.36 0.00 7.24
CA ASN A 77 0.59 1.06 7.56
C ASN A 77 1.39 0.76 8.83
N GLY A 78 0.85 -0.07 9.72
CA GLY A 78 1.50 -0.45 10.98
C GLY A 78 2.35 -1.70 10.80
N TYR A 79 3.66 -1.57 10.96
CA TYR A 79 4.61 -2.69 11.02
C TYR A 79 5.68 -2.39 12.08
N GLY A 80 6.15 -3.42 12.76
CA GLY A 80 7.33 -3.36 13.61
C GLY A 80 8.55 -3.78 12.81
N TRP A 81 9.73 -3.29 13.16
CA TRP A 81 10.97 -3.78 12.56
C TRP A 81 12.11 -3.86 13.56
N ASP A 82 13.00 -4.79 13.29
CA ASP A 82 14.26 -5.01 14.00
C ASP A 82 15.36 -5.24 12.97
N GLN A 83 16.61 -5.06 13.37
CA GLN A 83 17.75 -5.35 12.51
C GLN A 83 18.80 -6.15 13.25
N SER A 84 19.46 -7.00 12.48
CA SER A 84 20.67 -7.71 12.86
C SER A 84 21.78 -7.32 11.87
N ASP A 85 22.98 -7.87 12.05
CA ASP A 85 24.13 -7.50 11.21
C ASP A 85 23.93 -7.89 9.74
N LYS A 86 23.20 -8.99 9.50
CA LYS A 86 22.97 -9.55 8.17
C LYS A 86 21.55 -9.35 7.64
N PHE A 87 20.56 -9.24 8.52
CA PHE A 87 19.15 -9.24 8.13
C PHE A 87 18.37 -8.12 8.81
N ILE A 88 17.34 -7.64 8.13
CA ILE A 88 16.31 -6.76 8.68
C ILE A 88 15.04 -7.59 8.80
N LYS A 89 14.45 -7.57 9.99
CA LYS A 89 13.25 -8.34 10.32
C LYS A 89 12.09 -7.37 10.40
N ILE A 90 11.08 -7.61 9.59
CA ILE A 90 9.84 -6.83 9.61
C ILE A 90 8.75 -7.72 10.20
N PHE A 91 8.11 -7.23 11.25
CA PHE A 91 7.05 -7.88 11.99
C PHE A 91 5.72 -7.24 11.61
N VAL A 92 4.85 -8.02 10.97
CA VAL A 92 3.53 -7.58 10.55
C VAL A 92 2.49 -8.37 11.32
N THR A 93 1.83 -7.72 12.28
CA THR A 93 0.80 -8.36 13.11
C THR A 93 -0.49 -8.50 12.32
N LEU A 94 -0.88 -9.75 12.04
CA LEU A 94 -2.07 -10.11 11.29
C LEU A 94 -2.74 -11.28 11.98
N LYS A 95 -3.90 -11.03 12.60
CA LYS A 95 -4.66 -12.05 13.33
C LYS A 95 -5.05 -13.19 12.41
N ASP A 96 -4.96 -14.41 12.91
CA ASP A 96 -5.34 -15.66 12.22
C ASP A 96 -4.55 -15.94 10.95
N VAL A 97 -3.43 -15.25 10.72
CA VAL A 97 -2.62 -15.47 9.52
C VAL A 97 -2.08 -16.90 9.45
N GLN A 98 -1.87 -17.60 10.58
CA GLN A 98 -1.46 -19.02 10.58
C GLN A 98 -2.47 -19.96 9.93
N SER A 99 -3.75 -19.59 9.88
CA SER A 99 -4.79 -20.42 9.28
C SER A 99 -4.74 -20.41 7.75
N LEU A 100 -4.05 -19.42 7.17
CA LEU A 100 -3.94 -19.27 5.73
C LEU A 100 -2.83 -20.15 5.14
N PRO A 101 -3.10 -20.86 4.03
CA PRO A 101 -2.06 -21.54 3.28
C PRO A 101 -0.99 -20.55 2.80
N LYS A 102 0.25 -21.03 2.77
CA LYS A 102 1.41 -20.23 2.32
C LYS A 102 1.28 -19.70 0.89
N GLU A 103 0.42 -20.30 0.08
CA GLU A 103 0.14 -19.84 -1.30
C GLU A 103 -0.62 -18.50 -1.35
N GLN A 104 -1.40 -18.20 -0.30
CA GLN A 104 -2.15 -16.95 -0.21
C GLN A 104 -1.31 -15.79 0.34
N VAL A 105 -0.13 -16.08 0.88
CA VAL A 105 0.82 -15.10 1.40
C VAL A 105 2.04 -15.07 0.48
N PHE A 106 2.28 -13.95 -0.19
CA PHE A 106 3.45 -13.79 -1.03
C PHE A 106 4.12 -12.44 -0.81
N CYS A 107 5.44 -12.45 -0.87
CA CYS A 107 6.26 -11.25 -0.82
C CYS A 107 6.86 -10.98 -2.19
N LYS A 108 6.68 -9.77 -2.70
CA LYS A 108 7.42 -9.25 -3.85
C LYS A 108 8.53 -8.37 -3.31
N LEU A 109 9.76 -8.81 -3.49
CA LEU A 109 10.94 -8.10 -3.04
C LEU A 109 11.65 -7.53 -4.27
N THR A 110 12.16 -6.32 -4.14
CA THR A 110 12.99 -5.62 -5.12
C THR A 110 14.21 -5.07 -4.38
N ASP A 111 15.24 -4.64 -5.11
CA ASP A 111 16.49 -4.12 -4.54
C ASP A 111 16.29 -3.04 -3.45
N LYS A 112 15.31 -2.15 -3.61
CA LYS A 112 15.02 -1.07 -2.64
C LYS A 112 13.55 -0.94 -2.23
N SER A 113 12.75 -1.97 -2.46
CA SER A 113 11.34 -1.98 -2.08
C SER A 113 10.86 -3.38 -1.76
N MET A 114 9.82 -3.46 -0.92
CA MET A 114 9.14 -4.71 -0.65
C MET A 114 7.63 -4.53 -0.58
N GLU A 115 6.92 -5.56 -1.03
CA GLU A 115 5.48 -5.66 -0.92
C GLU A 115 5.11 -7.01 -0.34
N LEU A 116 4.35 -7.01 0.76
CA LEU A 116 3.71 -8.21 1.29
C LEU A 116 2.24 -8.19 0.90
N HIS A 117 1.80 -9.25 0.26
CA HIS A 117 0.40 -9.48 -0.11
C HIS A 117 -0.11 -10.69 0.67
N VAL A 118 -1.20 -10.50 1.40
CA VAL A 118 -1.90 -11.55 2.13
C VAL A 118 -3.34 -11.57 1.62
N LYS A 119 -3.71 -12.64 0.92
CA LYS A 119 -5.05 -12.80 0.36
C LYS A 119 -5.95 -13.60 1.29
N ASP A 120 -7.24 -13.29 1.25
CA ASP A 120 -8.29 -14.07 1.90
C ASP A 120 -8.20 -14.18 3.44
N LEU A 121 -7.66 -13.15 4.10
CA LEU A 121 -7.67 -13.09 5.56
C LEU A 121 -8.95 -12.37 6.02
N ASP A 122 -9.88 -13.08 6.67
CA ASP A 122 -11.16 -12.48 7.12
C ASP A 122 -11.95 -11.79 5.99
N ASN A 123 -11.97 -12.41 4.79
CA ASN A 123 -12.60 -11.86 3.57
C ASN A 123 -11.99 -10.51 3.12
N LYS A 124 -10.77 -10.20 3.55
CA LYS A 124 -10.01 -8.99 3.21
C LYS A 124 -8.66 -9.39 2.63
N ASP A 125 -8.19 -8.57 1.71
CA ASP A 125 -6.84 -8.71 1.16
C ASP A 125 -5.96 -7.64 1.80
N TYR A 126 -4.89 -8.03 2.47
CA TYR A 126 -3.97 -7.09 3.09
C TYR A 126 -2.76 -6.86 2.19
N LEU A 127 -2.37 -5.59 2.06
CA LEU A 127 -1.21 -5.16 1.30
C LEU A 127 -0.34 -4.26 2.17
N LEU A 128 0.90 -4.67 2.42
CA LEU A 128 1.93 -3.81 2.97
C LEU A 128 2.91 -3.46 1.85
N VAL A 129 3.16 -2.17 1.63
CA VAL A 129 4.15 -1.69 0.65
C VAL A 129 5.14 -0.78 1.36
N ILE A 130 6.42 -1.15 1.32
CA ILE A 130 7.52 -0.33 1.81
C ILE A 130 8.40 0.01 0.61
N ASN A 131 8.35 1.27 0.19
CA ASN A 131 9.15 1.80 -0.89
C ASN A 131 10.32 2.61 -0.36
N LYS A 132 11.40 2.69 -1.14
CA LYS A 132 12.61 3.47 -0.81
C LYS A 132 13.20 3.05 0.53
N LEU A 133 13.53 1.77 0.63
CA LEU A 133 14.36 1.25 1.71
C LEU A 133 15.66 2.04 1.82
N LEU A 134 16.20 2.16 3.03
CA LEU A 134 17.39 2.97 3.29
C LEU A 134 18.61 2.53 2.47
N ASP A 135 18.77 1.22 2.29
CA ASP A 135 19.84 0.62 1.50
C ASP A 135 19.31 -0.55 0.67
N ALA A 136 20.13 -1.02 -0.26
CA ALA A 136 19.86 -2.17 -1.11
C ALA A 136 19.76 -3.48 -0.32
N ILE A 137 18.85 -4.35 -0.74
CA ILE A 137 18.63 -5.68 -0.15
C ILE A 137 18.89 -6.79 -1.18
N ASN A 138 19.40 -7.92 -0.70
CA ASN A 138 19.56 -9.11 -1.53
C ASN A 138 18.25 -9.90 -1.57
N VAL A 139 17.56 -9.86 -2.72
CA VAL A 139 16.26 -10.52 -2.92
C VAL A 139 16.34 -12.04 -2.80
N GLU A 140 17.45 -12.66 -3.21
CA GLU A 140 17.61 -14.12 -3.22
C GLU A 140 17.79 -14.71 -1.81
N GLU A 141 18.53 -14.00 -0.95
CA GLU A 141 18.74 -14.39 0.44
C GLU A 141 17.60 -13.95 1.36
N SER A 142 16.70 -13.10 0.86
CA SER A 142 15.54 -12.64 1.60
C SER A 142 14.43 -13.67 1.58
N TYR A 143 13.79 -13.89 2.72
CA TYR A 143 12.71 -14.86 2.86
C TYR A 143 11.69 -14.38 3.89
N TRP A 144 10.54 -15.03 3.96
CA TRP A 144 9.51 -14.72 4.94
C TRP A 144 9.09 -15.97 5.70
N LYS A 145 8.59 -15.78 6.92
CA LYS A 145 8.09 -16.83 7.81
C LYS A 145 6.75 -16.42 8.38
N GLN A 146 5.77 -17.30 8.24
CA GLN A 146 4.49 -17.19 8.93
C GLN A 146 4.67 -17.66 10.38
N LYS A 147 4.13 -16.89 11.32
CA LYS A 147 4.02 -17.25 12.74
C LYS A 147 2.57 -17.06 13.18
N THR A 148 2.27 -17.47 14.41
CA THR A 148 0.98 -17.20 15.04
C THR A 148 0.72 -15.71 15.10
N ASP A 149 -0.39 -15.27 14.53
CA ASP A 149 -0.88 -13.88 14.42
C ASP A 149 0.12 -12.87 13.84
N MET A 150 1.17 -13.34 13.14
CA MET A 150 2.23 -12.48 12.65
C MET A 150 2.96 -13.05 11.44
N VAL A 151 3.30 -12.19 10.48
CA VAL A 151 4.23 -12.50 9.39
C VAL A 151 5.56 -11.82 9.67
N VAL A 152 6.65 -12.59 9.64
CA VAL A 152 8.01 -12.08 9.80
C VAL A 152 8.73 -12.15 8.47
N ILE A 153 9.14 -11.01 7.95
CA ILE A 153 9.89 -10.92 6.70
C ILE A 153 11.35 -10.64 7.04
N PHE A 154 12.25 -11.46 6.52
CA PHE A 154 13.69 -11.36 6.68
C PHE A 154 14.26 -10.81 5.37
N LEU A 155 14.68 -9.56 5.38
CA LEU A 155 15.38 -8.93 4.28
C LEU A 155 16.89 -9.06 4.50
N ALA A 156 17.58 -9.72 3.59
CA ALA A 156 19.04 -9.79 3.60
C ALA A 156 19.62 -8.44 3.18
N LYS A 157 20.54 -7.89 3.98
CA LYS A 157 21.24 -6.65 3.62
C LYS A 157 22.23 -6.97 2.50
N SER A 158 22.22 -6.16 1.43
CA SER A 158 23.23 -6.30 0.37
C SER A 158 24.65 -6.06 0.91
N HIS A 159 24.78 -5.09 1.83
CA HIS A 159 26.01 -4.83 2.57
C HIS A 159 25.89 -5.31 4.03
N PRO A 160 26.49 -6.45 4.39
CA PRO A 160 26.49 -6.92 5.78
C PRO A 160 27.24 -5.93 6.68
N ASN A 161 26.81 -5.81 7.94
CA ASN A 161 27.31 -4.87 8.97
C ASN A 161 26.92 -3.39 8.80
N VAL A 162 26.11 -3.04 7.80
CA VAL A 162 25.53 -1.68 7.73
C VAL A 162 24.35 -1.58 8.68
N LYS A 163 24.44 -0.67 9.67
CA LYS A 163 23.34 -0.38 10.58
C LYS A 163 22.37 0.60 9.93
N TRP A 164 21.10 0.24 9.86
CA TRP A 164 20.05 1.11 9.33
C TRP A 164 19.55 2.03 10.43
N SER A 165 19.62 3.34 10.21
CA SER A 165 19.08 4.32 11.17
C SER A 165 17.55 4.35 11.13
N HIS A 166 16.97 4.16 9.94
CA HIS A 166 15.53 4.17 9.68
C HIS A 166 15.18 3.06 8.69
N MET A 167 13.90 2.69 8.59
CA MET A 167 13.47 1.67 7.63
C MET A 167 13.49 2.21 6.20
N THR A 168 13.04 3.46 6.02
CA THR A 168 12.97 4.10 4.71
C THR A 168 13.80 5.37 4.65
N GLU A 169 14.25 5.73 3.45
CA GLU A 169 14.86 7.03 3.19
C GLU A 169 13.92 8.20 3.53
N LEU A 170 12.60 7.97 3.44
CA LEU A 170 11.60 8.99 3.74
C LEU A 170 11.59 9.34 5.23
N GLU A 171 11.58 8.34 6.11
CA GLU A 171 11.67 8.55 7.56
C GLU A 171 12.94 9.32 7.92
N LYS A 172 14.09 8.92 7.35
CA LYS A 172 15.34 9.64 7.54
C LYS A 172 15.22 11.11 7.09
N LYS A 173 14.65 11.38 5.93
CA LYS A 173 14.47 12.76 5.43
C LYS A 173 13.50 13.57 6.28
N THR A 174 12.42 12.96 6.77
CA THR A 174 11.47 13.63 7.66
C THR A 174 12.09 13.94 9.01
N GLU A 175 12.90 13.02 9.55
CA GLU A 175 13.61 13.22 10.81
C GLU A 175 14.77 14.20 10.67
N ASP A 176 15.53 14.15 9.58
CA ASP A 176 16.55 15.15 9.25
C ASP A 176 15.93 16.55 9.08
N GLN A 177 14.76 16.67 8.45
CA GLN A 177 14.02 17.94 8.37
C GLN A 177 13.47 18.39 9.73
N ARG A 178 13.01 17.45 10.56
CA ARG A 178 12.53 17.76 11.90
C ARG A 178 13.70 18.22 12.78
N ASN A 179 14.83 17.53 12.73
CA ASN A 179 16.06 17.88 13.43
C ASN A 179 16.70 19.15 12.87
N SER A 180 16.54 19.46 11.58
CA SER A 180 16.99 20.75 11.03
C SER A 180 16.07 21.90 11.46
N LYS A 181 14.77 21.65 11.67
CA LYS A 181 13.82 22.62 12.21
C LYS A 181 13.88 22.76 13.74
N MET A 182 14.30 21.71 14.45
CA MET A 182 14.47 21.69 15.91
C MET A 182 15.89 22.00 16.37
N LYS A 183 16.89 21.97 15.48
CA LYS A 183 18.18 22.60 15.78
C LYS A 183 17.92 24.10 15.89
N PRO A 184 18.15 24.73 17.06
CA PRO A 184 18.38 26.15 17.07
C PRO A 184 19.55 26.39 16.09
N PRO A 185 19.53 27.45 15.27
CA PRO A 185 20.77 27.88 14.66
C PRO A 185 21.75 28.03 15.82
N THR A 186 22.85 27.28 15.78
CA THR A 186 23.97 27.54 16.70
C THR A 186 24.28 29.02 16.51
N PRO A 187 24.14 29.87 17.54
CA PRO A 187 24.71 31.19 17.42
C PRO A 187 26.20 30.91 17.21
N ASP A 188 26.74 31.29 16.06
CA ASP A 188 28.18 31.43 15.90
C ASP A 188 28.60 32.31 17.07
N MET A 189 29.19 31.68 18.09
CA MET A 189 29.50 32.28 19.37
C MET A 189 30.82 33.04 19.22
N ASP A 190 30.91 33.84 18.17
CA ASP A 190 32.02 34.72 17.88
C ASP A 190 31.44 36.08 17.47
N LYS A 191 31.29 36.94 18.48
CA LYS A 191 31.15 38.41 18.39
C LYS A 191 29.77 38.96 18.03
N SER A 192 28.74 38.65 18.82
CA SER A 192 27.51 39.47 18.78
C SER A 192 26.97 39.70 20.18
N ASP A 193 26.65 40.97 20.46
CA ASP A 193 26.26 41.46 21.77
C ASP A 193 25.15 40.59 22.41
N PRO A 194 25.15 40.40 23.74
CA PRO A 194 24.13 39.63 24.45
C PRO A 194 22.69 40.06 24.10
N GLN A 195 22.48 41.33 23.74
CA GLN A 195 21.19 41.86 23.28
C GLN A 195 20.79 41.42 21.87
N GLU A 196 21.72 41.30 20.93
CA GLU A 196 21.44 40.80 19.57
C GLU A 196 21.16 39.31 19.56
N SER A 197 21.87 38.54 20.40
CA SER A 197 21.64 37.11 20.58
C SER A 197 20.20 36.83 21.08
N ILE A 198 19.72 37.64 22.02
CA ILE A 198 18.33 37.56 22.52
C ILE A 198 17.30 37.97 21.45
N MET A 199 17.60 39.00 20.66
CA MET A 199 16.69 39.46 19.60
C MET A 199 16.59 38.45 18.44
N SER A 200 17.70 37.81 18.09
CA SER A 200 17.76 36.71 17.11
C SER A 200 17.00 35.46 17.60
N LEU A 201 17.12 35.12 18.89
CA LEU A 201 16.38 34.02 19.50
C LEU A 201 14.87 34.28 19.51
N MET A 202 14.44 35.49 19.85
CA MET A 202 13.02 35.88 19.80
C MET A 202 12.45 35.89 18.38
N LYS A 203 13.22 36.36 17.40
CA LYS A 203 12.82 36.37 15.98
C LYS A 203 12.63 34.95 15.45
N ASN A 204 13.57 34.05 15.76
CA ASN A 204 13.43 32.63 15.38
C ASN A 204 12.23 31.95 16.04
N MET A 205 11.90 32.27 17.31
CA MET A 205 10.68 31.73 17.93
C MET A 205 9.39 32.32 17.33
N TYR A 206 9.38 33.57 16.88
CA TYR A 206 8.23 34.17 16.18
C TYR A 206 8.03 33.60 14.78
N GLU A 207 9.12 33.28 14.07
CA GLU A 207 9.05 32.72 12.70
C GLU A 207 8.75 31.21 12.70
N THR A 208 9.19 30.48 13.73
CA THR A 208 9.09 29.00 13.80
C THR A 208 7.94 28.51 14.70
N GLY A 209 7.39 29.37 15.57
CA GLY A 209 6.36 29.00 16.54
C GLY A 209 4.95 28.90 15.94
N ASP A 210 4.15 27.98 16.47
CA ASP A 210 2.69 27.94 16.28
C ASP A 210 2.03 29.25 16.77
N ASP A 211 0.83 29.59 16.31
CA ASP A 211 0.20 30.92 16.50
C ASP A 211 0.06 31.31 17.99
N ASP A 212 -0.09 30.33 18.89
CA ASP A 212 -0.14 30.56 20.34
C ASP A 212 1.20 31.02 20.93
N MET A 213 2.33 30.49 20.44
CA MET A 213 3.65 30.88 20.91
C MET A 213 4.02 32.28 20.42
N LYS A 214 3.63 32.64 19.19
CA LYS A 214 3.76 34.00 18.67
C LYS A 214 2.99 35.00 19.52
N ARG A 215 1.76 34.66 19.91
CA ARG A 215 0.91 35.50 20.75
C ARG A 215 1.53 35.74 22.13
N MET A 216 2.13 34.70 22.72
CA MET A 216 2.82 34.80 24.01
C MET A 216 4.09 35.66 23.94
N ILE A 217 4.89 35.52 22.88
CA ILE A 217 6.10 36.33 22.68
C ILE A 217 5.77 37.79 22.41
N SER A 218 4.78 38.07 21.56
CA SER A 218 4.28 39.43 21.32
C SER A 218 3.79 40.08 22.61
N LYS A 219 3.07 39.31 23.45
CA LYS A 219 2.60 39.80 24.75
C LYS A 219 3.76 40.11 25.70
N ALA A 220 4.76 39.23 25.79
CA ALA A 220 5.94 39.44 26.64
C ALA A 220 6.80 40.63 26.18
N TRP A 221 6.92 40.85 24.85
CA TRP A 221 7.66 41.99 24.30
C TRP A 221 6.94 43.31 24.59
N TYR A 222 5.61 43.33 24.43
CA TYR A 222 4.76 44.48 24.74
C TYR A 222 4.80 44.80 26.25
N GLU A 223 4.68 43.80 27.12
CA GLU A 223 4.78 43.98 28.58
C GLU A 223 6.20 44.42 29.00
N GLY A 224 7.26 43.92 28.37
CA GLY A 224 8.65 44.31 28.66
C GLY A 224 8.99 45.75 28.26
N GLN A 225 8.44 46.24 27.14
CA GLN A 225 8.58 47.65 26.74
C GLN A 225 7.77 48.59 27.64
N HIS A 226 6.54 48.22 28.01
CA HIS A 226 5.69 49.03 28.88
C HIS A 226 6.22 49.10 30.31
N LYS A 227 6.76 48.01 30.85
CA LYS A 227 7.31 47.99 32.21
C LYS A 227 8.60 48.82 32.36
N LYS A 228 9.38 48.98 31.28
CA LYS A 228 10.50 49.93 31.24
C LYS A 228 10.04 51.39 31.21
N LYS A 229 8.86 51.66 30.65
CA LYS A 229 8.27 53.00 30.55
C LYS A 229 7.71 53.47 31.89
N ASP A 230 7.09 52.56 32.66
CA ASP A 230 6.52 52.84 33.99
C ASP A 230 7.58 53.15 35.07
N THR A 231 8.81 52.63 34.94
CA THR A 231 9.91 52.91 35.89
C THR A 231 10.65 54.22 35.64
N LEU A 232 10.29 54.98 34.60
CA LEU A 232 10.91 56.28 34.28
C LEU A 232 10.04 57.49 34.66
N ASP A 233 8.82 57.27 35.16
CA ASP A 233 7.88 58.30 35.63
C ASP A 233 7.55 58.18 37.13
N LEU A 234 8.54 57.85 37.97
CA LEU A 234 8.45 57.87 39.43
C LEU A 234 9.68 58.52 40.07
#